data_AF-A0A495ZJI0-F1
#
_entry.id   AF-A0A495ZJI0-F1
#
_cell.length_a   1.000
_cell.length_b   1.000
_cell.length_c   1.000
_cell.angle_alpha   90.00
_cell.angle_beta   90.00
_cell.angle_gamma   90.00
#
_symmetry.space_group_name_H-M   'P 1'
#
loop_
_entity.id
_entity.type
_entity.pdbx_description
1 polymer ?
#
loop_
_entity_poly.entity_id
_entity_poly.type
_entity_poly.pdbx_seq_one_letter_code
_entity_poly.pdbx_strand_id
1 'polypeptide(L)'
;MKNQNILVSVVMPCLNEEETLGTCIEKAQRTLDALDIQGEVVIADNGSTDNSVRIAEQLGARVVHQHIRGYGAAYLAGFASAQGQYIIMGDSDDTYDFTDLERFITPLQDGYDFVIGSRFKGTILPGAMPWANQYIGNPILSGMLRLLFGTSM
;
A
#
# COMPACT_ATOMS: atom_id res chain seq x y z
N MET A 1 2.77 13.04 27.03
CA MET A 1 2.27 11.68 26.76
C MET A 1 2.37 11.42 25.26
N LYS A 2 3.54 11.00 24.75
CA LYS A 2 3.71 10.48 23.38
C LYS A 2 4.96 9.60 23.35
N ASN A 3 4.73 8.32 23.11
CA ASN A 3 5.52 7.36 22.33
C ASN A 3 5.15 5.96 22.80
N GLN A 4 3.98 5.49 22.37
CA GLN A 4 3.94 4.08 21.99
C GLN A 4 4.75 4.01 20.71
N ASN A 5 5.79 3.17 20.68
CA ASN A 5 6.70 3.06 19.56
C ASN A 5 5.95 2.38 18.42
N ILE A 6 5.38 3.15 17.49
CA ILE A 6 4.68 2.62 16.32
C ILE A 6 5.71 1.87 15.48
N LEU A 7 5.49 0.58 15.26
CA LEU A 7 6.40 -0.25 14.47
C LEU A 7 6.13 -0.07 12.98
N VAL A 8 4.86 -0.04 12.57
CA VAL A 8 4.46 -0.04 11.15
C VAL A 8 3.43 1.05 10.88
N SER A 9 3.65 1.85 9.85
CA SER A 9 2.62 2.67 9.22
C SER A 9 2.18 2.02 7.92
N VAL A 10 0.91 1.63 7.84
CA VAL A 10 0.27 1.20 6.59
C VAL A 10 -0.26 2.44 5.88
N VAL A 11 0.36 2.82 4.77
CA VAL A 11 0.06 4.07 4.05
C VAL A 11 -0.70 3.75 2.77
N MET A 12 -1.89 4.33 2.63
CA MET A 12 -2.74 4.16 1.44
C MET A 12 -3.07 5.54 0.83
N PRO A 13 -2.86 5.75 -0.47
CA PRO A 13 -3.33 6.93 -1.17
C PRO A 13 -4.85 6.78 -1.39
N CYS A 14 -5.60 7.88 -1.36
CA CYS A 14 -7.04 7.81 -1.55
C CYS A 14 -7.55 8.98 -2.40
N LEU A 15 -8.38 8.68 -3.40
CA LEU A 15 -9.14 9.66 -4.17
C LEU A 15 -10.46 9.04 -4.62
N ASN A 16 -11.53 9.30 -3.87
CA ASN A 16 -12.87 8.75 -4.10
C ASN A 16 -12.95 7.21 -4.12
N GLU A 17 -12.60 6.58 -3.01
CA GLU A 17 -12.55 5.13 -2.82
C GLU A 17 -13.55 4.66 -1.76
N GLU A 18 -14.73 5.31 -1.64
CA GLU A 18 -15.69 5.03 -0.56
C GLU A 18 -16.21 3.58 -0.53
N GLU A 19 -16.18 2.87 -1.65
CA GLU A 19 -16.67 1.48 -1.78
C GLU A 19 -15.71 0.46 -1.15
N THR A 20 -14.41 0.73 -1.16
CA THR A 20 -13.32 -0.23 -0.91
C THR A 20 -12.43 0.16 0.27
N LEU A 21 -12.30 1.46 0.55
CA LEU A 21 -11.41 2.00 1.58
C LEU A 21 -11.66 1.40 2.96
N GLY A 22 -12.94 1.24 3.35
CA GLY A 22 -13.29 0.66 4.65
C GLY A 22 -12.73 -0.75 4.83
N THR A 23 -12.92 -1.61 3.81
CA THR A 23 -12.37 -2.97 3.78
C THR A 23 -10.84 -2.97 3.91
N CYS A 24 -10.15 -2.06 3.20
CA CYS A 24 -8.69 -1.97 3.26
C CYS A 24 -8.20 -1.61 4.67
N ILE A 25 -8.83 -0.62 5.31
CA ILE A 25 -8.50 -0.18 6.67
C ILE A 25 -8.73 -1.32 7.67
N GLU A 26 -9.89 -1.98 7.61
CA GLU A 26 -10.24 -3.08 8.52
C GLU A 26 -9.28 -4.26 8.36
N LYS A 27 -8.93 -4.64 7.13
CA LYS A 27 -7.95 -5.71 6.87
C LYS A 27 -6.59 -5.38 7.48
N ALA A 28 -6.10 -4.15 7.29
CA ALA A 28 -4.83 -3.70 7.84
C ALA A 28 -4.85 -3.71 9.37
N GLN A 29 -5.84 -3.07 10.00
CA GLN A 29 -5.98 -2.99 11.46
C GLN A 29 -6.10 -4.38 12.08
N ARG A 30 -6.98 -5.24 11.55
CA ARG A 30 -7.18 -6.60 12.05
C ARG A 30 -5.90 -7.42 12.00
N THR A 31 -5.09 -7.24 10.96
CA THR A 31 -3.83 -7.98 10.80
C THR A 31 -2.78 -7.48 11.77
N LEU A 32 -2.66 -6.16 11.96
CA LEU A 32 -1.78 -5.58 12.98
C LEU A 32 -2.16 -6.05 14.40
N ASP A 33 -3.47 -6.05 14.72
CA ASP A 33 -3.98 -6.53 16.00
C ASP A 33 -3.71 -8.04 16.20
N ALA A 34 -3.93 -8.85 15.16
CA ALA A 34 -3.70 -10.30 15.22
C ALA A 34 -2.22 -10.67 15.43
N LEU A 35 -1.30 -9.81 14.97
CA LEU A 35 0.14 -9.96 15.13
C LEU A 35 0.67 -9.31 16.43
N ASP A 36 -0.21 -8.69 17.25
CA ASP A 36 0.16 -7.88 18.43
C ASP A 36 1.17 -6.77 18.09
N ILE A 37 0.99 -6.15 16.91
CA ILE A 37 1.86 -5.09 16.40
C ILE A 37 1.20 -3.73 16.64
N GLN A 38 1.93 -2.86 17.34
CA GLN A 38 1.57 -1.44 17.43
C GLN A 38 1.79 -0.77 16.08
N GLY A 39 0.73 -0.61 15.30
CA GLY A 39 0.76 0.04 13.99
C GLY A 39 -0.26 1.16 13.84
N GLU A 40 -0.13 1.93 12.78
CA GLU A 40 -1.13 2.92 12.37
C GLU A 40 -1.53 2.72 10.90
N VAL A 41 -2.76 3.12 10.57
CA VAL A 41 -3.23 3.21 9.19
C VAL A 41 -3.32 4.68 8.81
N VAL A 42 -2.63 5.07 7.74
CA VAL A 42 -2.53 6.44 7.25
C VAL A 42 -3.17 6.53 5.86
N ILE A 43 -4.22 7.33 5.76
CA ILE A 43 -4.92 7.58 4.49
C ILE A 43 -4.49 8.92 3.95
N ALA A 44 -3.73 8.92 2.86
CA ALA A 44 -3.31 10.12 2.16
C ALA A 44 -4.39 10.53 1.14
N ASP A 45 -5.38 11.29 1.62
CA ASP A 45 -6.47 11.81 0.81
C ASP A 45 -5.97 12.88 -0.16
N ASN A 46 -6.28 12.73 -1.45
CA ASN A 46 -5.85 13.65 -2.51
C ASN A 46 -6.99 14.52 -3.05
N GLY A 47 -7.93 14.88 -2.18
CA GLY A 47 -9.08 15.72 -2.48
C GLY A 47 -10.29 14.91 -2.91
N SER A 48 -10.62 13.87 -2.14
CA SER A 48 -11.87 13.12 -2.29
C SER A 48 -13.08 14.03 -2.03
N THR A 49 -14.14 13.78 -2.79
CA THR A 49 -15.43 14.49 -2.74
C THR A 49 -16.58 13.59 -2.29
N ASP A 50 -16.30 12.30 -2.10
CA ASP A 50 -17.23 11.27 -1.64
C ASP A 50 -17.07 11.01 -0.12
N ASN A 51 -17.56 9.88 0.40
CA ASN A 51 -17.48 9.57 1.83
C ASN A 51 -16.12 9.02 2.29
N SER A 52 -15.11 8.92 1.44
CA SER A 52 -13.82 8.27 1.76
C SER A 52 -13.19 8.80 3.05
N VAL A 53 -13.05 10.12 3.17
CA VAL A 53 -12.47 10.76 4.37
C VAL A 53 -13.27 10.42 5.63
N ARG A 54 -14.60 10.52 5.53
CA ARG A 54 -15.50 10.22 6.66
C ARG A 54 -15.37 8.77 7.10
N ILE A 55 -15.28 7.84 6.16
CA ILE A 55 -15.10 6.40 6.44
C ILE A 55 -13.77 6.18 7.16
N ALA A 56 -12.68 6.76 6.66
CA ALA A 56 -11.36 6.63 7.26
C ALA A 56 -11.33 7.15 8.72
N GLU A 57 -11.88 8.34 8.97
CA GLU A 57 -11.97 8.91 10.31
C GLU A 57 -12.83 8.07 11.26
N GLN A 58 -13.96 7.54 10.77
CA GLN A 58 -14.86 6.70 11.57
C GLN A 58 -14.21 5.38 11.99
N LEU A 59 -13.36 4.81 11.13
CA LEU A 59 -12.60 3.59 11.42
C LEU A 59 -11.31 3.87 12.21
N GLY A 60 -11.07 5.12 12.61
CA GLY A 60 -9.89 5.51 13.39
C GLY A 60 -8.58 5.53 12.60
N ALA A 61 -8.63 5.50 11.27
CA ALA A 61 -7.46 5.73 10.45
C ALA A 61 -7.09 7.21 10.46
N ARG A 62 -5.79 7.50 10.35
CA ARG A 62 -5.29 8.88 10.34
C ARG A 62 -5.33 9.43 8.92
N VAL A 63 -6.15 10.45 8.69
CA VAL A 63 -6.24 11.10 7.38
C VAL A 63 -5.20 12.21 7.25
N VAL A 64 -4.53 12.26 6.09
CA VAL A 64 -3.58 13.29 5.70
C VAL A 64 -4.03 13.87 4.38
N HIS A 65 -4.44 15.13 4.40
CA HIS A 65 -4.89 15.80 3.19
C HIS A 65 -3.70 16.31 2.38
N GLN A 66 -3.59 15.85 1.14
CA GLN A 66 -2.65 16.36 0.15
C GLN A 66 -3.38 17.25 -0.85
N HIS A 67 -3.07 18.55 -0.80
CA HIS A 67 -3.66 19.56 -1.67
C HIS A 67 -3.12 19.52 -3.11
N ILE A 68 -1.88 19.03 -3.30
CA ILE A 68 -1.30 18.87 -4.63
C ILE A 68 -1.84 17.57 -5.25
N ARG A 69 -2.67 17.68 -6.28
CA ARG A 69 -3.18 16.49 -6.99
C ARG A 69 -2.07 15.68 -7.64
N GLY A 70 -2.19 14.37 -7.54
CA GLY A 70 -1.31 13.38 -8.13
C GLY A 70 -1.11 12.19 -7.19
N TYR A 71 -1.20 10.99 -7.73
CA TYR A 71 -0.99 9.72 -7.01
C TYR A 71 0.34 9.70 -6.24
N GLY A 72 1.44 10.12 -6.89
CA GLY A 72 2.74 10.24 -6.21
C GLY A 72 2.77 11.32 -5.13
N ALA A 73 2.06 12.44 -5.32
CA ALA A 73 1.99 13.50 -4.31
C ALA A 73 1.24 13.03 -3.06
N ALA A 74 0.18 12.22 -3.23
CA ALA A 74 -0.54 11.59 -2.13
C ALA A 74 0.38 10.68 -1.31
N TYR A 75 1.09 9.75 -1.97
CA TYR A 75 2.05 8.90 -1.28
C TYR A 75 3.14 9.68 -0.56
N LEU A 76 3.75 10.68 -1.20
CA LEU A 76 4.79 11.50 -0.56
C LEU A 76 4.28 12.19 0.71
N ALA A 77 3.04 12.69 0.71
CA ALA A 77 2.43 13.26 1.91
C ALA A 77 2.18 12.19 2.98
N GLY A 78 1.67 11.02 2.59
CA GLY A 78 1.48 9.87 3.47
C GLY A 78 2.78 9.45 4.15
N PHE A 79 3.84 9.24 3.36
CA PHE A 79 5.18 8.86 3.84
C PHE A 79 5.79 9.90 4.77
N ALA A 80 5.71 11.18 4.42
CA ALA A 80 6.24 12.26 5.26
C ALA A 80 5.51 12.38 6.61
N SER A 81 4.27 11.91 6.68
CA SER A 81 3.46 11.93 7.89
C SER A 81 3.58 10.65 8.73
N ALA A 82 4.08 9.56 8.16
CA ALA A 82 4.15 8.24 8.80
C ALA A 82 5.04 8.31 10.04
N GLN A 83 4.60 7.66 11.11
CA GLN A 83 5.27 7.65 12.41
C GLN A 83 5.90 6.30 12.76
N GLY A 84 5.62 5.27 11.96
CA GLY A 84 6.15 3.92 12.11
C GLY A 84 7.62 3.82 11.74
N GLN A 85 8.32 2.89 12.39
CA GLN A 85 9.69 2.51 12.01
C GLN A 85 9.75 1.96 10.58
N TYR A 86 8.72 1.22 10.16
CA TYR A 86 8.56 0.70 8.82
C TYR A 86 7.32 1.30 8.14
N ILE A 87 7.39 1.47 6.83
CA ILE A 87 6.26 1.87 6.00
C ILE A 87 5.91 0.71 5.09
N ILE A 88 4.64 0.30 5.10
CA ILE A 88 4.08 -0.59 4.10
C ILE A 88 3.09 0.21 3.28
N MET A 89 3.24 0.19 1.96
CA MET A 89 2.38 0.92 1.03
C MET A 89 1.48 -0.03 0.24
N GLY A 90 0.27 0.41 -0.06
CA GLY A 90 -0.68 -0.28 -0.94
C GLY A 90 -1.85 0.63 -1.28
N ASP A 91 -2.49 0.38 -2.42
CA ASP A 91 -3.63 1.18 -2.88
C ASP A 91 -4.91 0.86 -2.09
N SER A 92 -5.81 1.84 -1.96
CA SER A 92 -7.06 1.71 -1.18
C SER A 92 -8.23 1.12 -1.97
N ASP A 93 -7.97 0.42 -3.08
CA ASP A 93 -8.95 -0.13 -4.02
C ASP A 93 -9.21 -1.64 -3.83
N ASP A 94 -8.71 -2.21 -2.73
CA ASP A 94 -8.73 -3.64 -2.38
C ASP A 94 -8.01 -4.56 -3.39
N THR A 95 -7.15 -4.01 -4.27
CA THR A 95 -6.30 -4.84 -5.14
C THR A 95 -5.10 -5.46 -4.42
N TYR A 96 -4.74 -4.92 -3.26
CA TYR A 96 -3.73 -5.47 -2.35
C TYR A 96 -4.43 -6.08 -1.14
N ASP A 97 -4.08 -7.32 -0.81
CA ASP A 97 -4.63 -7.97 0.38
C ASP A 97 -3.86 -7.56 1.63
N PHE A 98 -4.40 -6.60 2.39
CA PHE A 98 -3.82 -6.18 3.66
C PHE A 98 -3.90 -7.24 4.77
N THR A 99 -4.46 -8.43 4.51
CA THR A 99 -4.31 -9.57 5.42
C THR A 99 -2.95 -10.26 5.33
N ASP A 100 -2.18 -9.97 4.26
CA ASP A 100 -0.86 -10.55 4.01
C ASP A 100 0.30 -9.70 4.60
N LEU A 101 0.00 -8.70 5.46
CA LEU A 101 1.01 -7.77 6.02
C LEU A 101 2.16 -8.50 6.74
N GLU A 102 1.90 -9.62 7.40
CA GLU A 102 2.94 -10.43 8.08
C GLU A 102 4.12 -10.75 7.15
N ARG A 103 3.83 -11.08 5.89
CA ARG A 103 4.84 -11.45 4.88
C ARG A 103 5.79 -10.32 4.53
N PHE A 104 5.41 -9.09 4.83
CA PHE A 104 6.25 -7.90 4.67
C PHE A 104 6.94 -7.52 5.98
N ILE A 105 6.22 -7.62 7.10
CA ILE A 105 6.75 -7.21 8.41
C ILE A 105 7.86 -8.16 8.87
N THR A 106 7.68 -9.48 8.74
CA THR A 106 8.67 -10.44 9.22
C THR A 106 10.06 -10.22 8.63
N PRO A 107 10.24 -10.11 7.29
CA PRO A 107 11.57 -9.82 6.75
C PRO A 107 12.11 -8.44 7.17
N LEU A 108 11.25 -7.42 7.30
CA LEU A 108 11.70 -6.11 7.77
C LEU A 108 12.27 -6.19 9.20
N GLN A 109 11.66 -6.99 10.07
CA GLN A 109 12.15 -7.25 11.43
C GLN A 109 13.42 -8.13 11.44
N ASP A 110 13.59 -9.02 10.45
CA ASP A 110 14.79 -9.83 10.27
C ASP A 110 16.01 -9.01 9.77
N GLY A 111 15.82 -7.71 9.54
CA GLY A 111 16.89 -6.77 9.19
C GLY A 111 17.02 -6.49 7.69
N TYR A 112 16.04 -6.87 6.88
CA TYR A 112 15.99 -6.45 5.48
C TYR A 112 15.54 -4.98 5.39
N ASP A 113 16.23 -4.18 4.57
CA ASP A 113 15.90 -2.75 4.40
C ASP A 113 14.68 -2.52 3.51
N PHE A 114 14.35 -3.47 2.62
CA PHE A 114 13.30 -3.31 1.62
C PHE A 114 12.68 -4.65 1.20
N VAL A 115 11.34 -4.69 1.13
CA VAL A 115 10.55 -5.87 0.77
C VAL A 115 9.55 -5.50 -0.33
N ILE A 116 9.47 -6.32 -1.38
CA ILE A 116 8.58 -6.07 -2.53
C ILE A 116 7.58 -7.22 -2.68
N GLY A 117 6.29 -6.87 -2.76
CA GLY A 117 5.24 -7.81 -3.16
C GLY A 117 5.33 -8.12 -4.65
N SER A 118 5.49 -9.39 -5.01
CA SER A 118 5.63 -9.80 -6.42
C SER A 118 4.50 -10.73 -6.86
N ARG A 119 3.69 -10.26 -7.82
CA ARG A 119 2.67 -11.08 -8.49
C ARG A 119 3.28 -12.20 -9.35
N PHE A 120 4.52 -12.03 -9.84
CA PHE A 120 5.19 -12.99 -10.72
C PHE A 120 5.88 -14.13 -9.99
N LYS A 121 6.35 -13.90 -8.75
CA LYS A 121 6.96 -14.96 -7.92
C LYS A 121 5.94 -15.72 -7.08
N GLY A 122 4.68 -15.27 -7.03
CA GLY A 122 3.57 -15.92 -6.35
C GLY A 122 2.58 -16.56 -7.32
N THR A 123 1.31 -16.54 -6.96
CA THR A 123 0.21 -17.07 -7.77
C THR A 123 -0.56 -15.94 -8.43
N ILE A 124 -0.68 -15.97 -9.76
CA ILE A 124 -1.58 -15.07 -10.50
C ILE A 124 -2.96 -15.73 -10.50
N LEU A 125 -3.92 -15.12 -9.81
CA LEU A 125 -5.29 -15.63 -9.74
C LEU A 125 -5.98 -15.59 -11.12
N PRO A 126 -6.95 -16.50 -11.40
CA PRO A 126 -7.71 -16.48 -12.64
C PRO A 126 -8.38 -15.11 -12.86
N GLY A 127 -8.16 -14.51 -14.04
CA GLY A 127 -8.72 -13.20 -14.39
C GLY A 127 -7.93 -11.98 -13.88
N ALA A 128 -6.93 -12.16 -13.01
CA ALA A 128 -6.15 -11.06 -12.45
C ALA A 128 -5.19 -10.39 -13.46
N MET A 129 -4.85 -11.07 -14.55
CA MET A 129 -4.03 -10.52 -15.63
C MET A 129 -4.50 -11.05 -16.99
N PRO A 130 -4.87 -10.17 -17.93
CA PRO A 130 -5.18 -10.59 -19.30
C PRO A 130 -3.99 -11.33 -19.92
N TRP A 131 -4.25 -12.42 -20.65
CA TRP A 131 -3.21 -13.23 -21.30
C TRP A 131 -2.26 -12.38 -22.17
N ALA A 132 -2.80 -11.41 -22.89
CA ALA A 132 -2.02 -10.49 -23.70
C ALA A 132 -1.02 -9.67 -22.85
N ASN A 133 -1.44 -9.18 -21.68
CA ASN A 133 -0.55 -8.43 -20.79
C ASN A 133 0.54 -9.34 -20.21
N GLN A 134 0.19 -10.56 -19.82
CA GLN A 134 1.12 -11.50 -19.20
C GLN A 134 2.20 -11.99 -20.16
N TYR A 135 1.83 -12.39 -21.38
CA TYR A 135 2.72 -13.12 -22.29
C TYR A 135 3.25 -12.28 -23.47
N ILE A 136 2.66 -11.11 -23.74
CA ILE A 136 3.07 -10.27 -24.88
C ILE A 136 3.52 -8.91 -24.37
N GLY A 137 2.63 -8.17 -23.70
CA GLY A 137 2.87 -6.81 -23.25
C GLY A 137 4.06 -6.73 -22.30
N ASN A 138 4.01 -7.46 -21.18
CA ASN A 138 5.05 -7.42 -20.17
C ASN A 138 6.43 -7.85 -20.70
N PRO A 139 6.57 -8.96 -21.46
CA PRO A 139 7.86 -9.35 -22.04
C PRO A 139 8.43 -8.34 -23.03
N ILE A 140 7.61 -7.76 -23.93
CA ILE A 140 8.07 -6.78 -24.92
C ILE A 140 8.53 -5.50 -24.22
N LEU A 141 7.70 -4.95 -23.33
CA LEU A 141 8.02 -3.71 -22.62
C LEU A 141 9.28 -3.90 -21.76
N SER A 142 9.37 -5.02 -21.05
CA SER A 142 10.56 -5.38 -20.26
C SER A 142 11.80 -5.50 -21.14
N GLY A 143 11.69 -6.12 -22.32
CA GLY A 143 12.80 -6.24 -23.28
C GLY A 143 13.27 -4.89 -23.81
N MET A 144 12.35 -3.99 -24.14
CA MET A 144 12.66 -2.63 -24.57
C MET A 144 13.38 -1.85 -23.46
N LEU A 145 12.87 -1.91 -22.22
CA LEU A 145 13.49 -1.23 -21.08
C LEU A 145 14.90 -1.77 -20.81
N ARG A 146 15.11 -3.09 -20.91
CA ARG A 146 16.45 -3.71 -20.78
C ARG A 146 17.40 -3.20 -21.85
N LEU A 147 16.94 -3.09 -23.09
CA LEU A 147 17.77 -2.63 -24.21
C LEU A 147 18.11 -1.14 -24.09
N LEU A 148 17.15 -0.30 -23.70
CA LEU A 148 17.34 1.15 -23.59
C LEU A 148 18.17 1.55 -22.37
N PHE A 149 18.00 0.86 -21.24
CA PHE A 149 18.62 1.23 -19.96
C PHE A 149 19.72 0.28 -19.49
N GLY A 150 20.06 -0.75 -20.26
CA GLY A 150 21.17 -1.66 -19.97
C GLY A 150 21.00 -2.50 -18.70
N THR A 151 19.76 -2.76 -18.28
CA THR A 151 19.50 -3.54 -17.08
C THR A 151 19.59 -5.04 -17.38
N SER A 152 20.40 -5.76 -16.60
CA SER A 152 20.42 -7.22 -16.52
C SER A 152 19.90 -7.64 -15.16
N MET A 153 19.13 -8.73 -15.11
CA MET A 153 18.52 -9.24 -13.88
C MET A 153 19.56 -9.92 -12.99
#